data_AF-A0A959Y552-F1
#
_entry.id   AF-A0A959Y552-F1
#
_cell.length_a   1.000
_cell.length_b   1.000
_cell.length_c   1.000
_cell.angle_alpha   90.00
_cell.angle_beta   90.00
_cell.angle_gamma   90.00
#
_symmetry.space_group_name_H-M   'P 1'
#
loop_
_entity.id
_entity.type
_entity.pdbx_description
1 polymer ?
#
loop_
_entity_poly.entity_id
_entity_poly.type
_entity_poly.pdbx_seq_one_letter_code
_entity_poly.pdbx_strand_id
1 'polypeptide(L)'
;DFEEGRTGIYLYSAVNADHREYIETPLKERLDPCGRYAVRLRILRKESYAFAVDRIGVALAEGFENDRRCGLLSQPLRWELKDAGVMDDTEEWTTLCGSFEGGGCADRLLVGNFSSDASTTIIQHDPSDGPFAYYFVDDVSL
;
A
#
# COMPACT_ATOMS: atom_id res chain seq x y z
N ASP A 1 24.89 3.39 0.41
CA ASP A 1 23.70 2.67 0.90
C ASP A 1 22.59 3.70 0.98
N PHE A 2 21.73 3.79 -0.03
CA PHE A 2 20.89 4.98 -0.25
C PHE A 2 19.53 4.93 0.45
N GLU A 3 19.23 3.85 1.18
CA GLU A 3 17.90 3.61 1.77
C GLU A 3 17.97 3.08 3.20
N GLU A 4 18.99 3.46 3.97
CA GLU A 4 19.05 3.14 5.39
C GLU A 4 17.89 3.83 6.13
N GLY A 5 16.97 3.02 6.69
CA GLY A 5 15.84 3.49 7.49
C GLY A 5 14.55 3.81 6.74
N ARG A 6 14.40 3.43 5.46
CA ARG A 6 13.15 3.61 4.71
C ARG A 6 12.53 2.27 4.32
N THR A 7 11.22 2.12 4.49
CA THR A 7 10.47 0.98 3.96
C THR A 7 9.85 1.36 2.63
N GLY A 8 10.19 0.63 1.57
CA GLY A 8 9.65 0.83 0.23
C GLY A 8 8.75 -0.31 -0.21
N ILE A 9 7.82 -0.01 -1.13
CA ILE A 9 6.95 -0.96 -1.81
C ILE A 9 6.75 -0.56 -3.26
N TYR A 10 6.57 -1.52 -4.16
CA TYR A 10 5.93 -1.22 -5.45
C TYR A 10 4.45 -1.59 -5.47
N LEU A 11 3.63 -0.63 -5.87
CA LEU A 11 2.16 -0.75 -5.95
C LEU A 11 1.65 -1.18 -7.34
N TYR A 12 2.55 -1.20 -8.32
CA TYR A 12 2.31 -1.63 -9.69
C TYR A 12 3.62 -2.07 -10.36
N SER A 13 3.51 -3.00 -11.31
CA SER A 13 4.60 -3.48 -12.14
C SER A 13 4.15 -3.65 -13.59
N ALA A 14 4.87 -3.03 -14.53
CA ALA A 14 4.62 -3.29 -15.96
C ALA A 14 5.24 -4.62 -16.45
N VAL A 15 5.98 -5.34 -15.61
CA VAL A 15 6.63 -6.61 -15.97
C VAL A 15 5.64 -7.76 -15.92
N ASN A 16 4.84 -7.81 -14.87
CA ASN A 16 3.89 -8.88 -14.62
C ASN A 16 2.56 -8.25 -14.26
N ALA A 17 1.53 -8.59 -15.01
CA ALA A 17 0.18 -8.14 -14.74
C ALA A 17 -0.16 -8.41 -13.28
N ASP A 18 -0.80 -7.41 -12.69
CA ASP A 18 -1.24 -7.41 -11.34
C ASP A 18 -0.05 -7.36 -10.33
N HIS A 19 1.01 -8.15 -10.39
CA HIS A 19 2.12 -8.18 -9.41
C HIS A 19 2.46 -6.86 -8.62
N ARG A 20 2.29 -6.89 -7.28
CA ARG A 20 2.67 -5.82 -6.34
C ARG A 20 3.19 -6.34 -5.00
N GLU A 21 3.79 -5.46 -4.21
CA GLU A 21 4.26 -5.72 -2.84
C GLU A 21 3.25 -5.29 -1.77
N TYR A 22 3.39 -5.89 -0.58
CA TYR A 22 2.62 -5.55 0.60
C TYR A 22 3.55 -5.46 1.82
N ILE A 23 3.42 -4.38 2.59
CA ILE A 23 4.00 -4.31 3.93
C ILE A 23 3.04 -5.03 4.88
N GLU A 24 3.60 -5.88 5.72
CA GLU A 24 2.86 -6.57 6.77
C GLU A 24 3.45 -6.20 8.13
N THR A 25 2.59 -5.90 9.10
CA THR A 25 3.01 -5.72 10.50
C THR A 25 2.01 -6.36 11.45
N PRO A 26 2.48 -6.99 12.55
CA PRO A 26 1.58 -7.39 13.62
C PRO A 26 0.91 -6.15 14.24
N LEU A 27 -0.35 -6.31 14.63
CA LEU A 27 -1.03 -5.34 15.48
C LEU A 27 -0.51 -5.45 16.92
N LYS A 28 -0.43 -4.32 17.63
CA LYS A 28 -0.04 -4.31 19.05
C LYS A 28 -1.04 -5.04 19.93
N GLU A 29 -2.31 -4.96 19.53
CA GLU A 29 -3.43 -5.63 20.17
C GLU A 29 -4.50 -5.90 19.12
N ARG A 30 -5.38 -6.87 19.41
CA ARG A 30 -6.52 -7.16 18.57
C ARG A 30 -7.50 -5.98 18.61
N LEU A 31 -7.97 -5.55 17.44
CA LEU A 31 -8.98 -4.50 17.34
C LEU A 31 -10.34 -5.01 17.85
N ASP A 32 -11.05 -4.18 18.60
CA ASP A 32 -12.48 -4.36 18.90
C ASP A 32 -13.27 -4.47 17.58
N PRO A 33 -14.02 -5.58 17.36
CA PRO A 33 -14.87 -5.76 16.18
C PRO A 33 -15.93 -4.68 15.97
N CYS A 34 -16.34 -3.96 17.02
CA CYS A 34 -17.30 -2.86 16.95
C CYS A 34 -16.62 -1.49 17.02
N GLY A 35 -15.30 -1.45 17.14
CA GLY A 35 -14.52 -0.22 17.22
C GLY A 35 -14.43 0.49 15.87
N ARG A 36 -14.17 1.80 15.91
CA ARG A 36 -13.87 2.59 14.72
C ARG A 36 -12.45 3.14 14.85
N TYR A 37 -11.62 2.90 13.83
CA TYR A 37 -10.19 3.21 13.84
C TYR A 37 -9.86 4.24 12.76
N ALA A 38 -8.83 5.03 13.01
CA ALA A 38 -8.34 6.04 12.07
C ALA A 38 -7.00 5.57 11.53
N VAL A 39 -6.94 5.26 10.24
CA VAL A 39 -5.67 4.91 9.61
C VAL A 39 -4.98 6.16 9.10
N ARG A 40 -3.67 6.23 9.33
CA ARG A 40 -2.79 7.24 8.75
C ARG A 40 -1.51 6.58 8.27
N LEU A 41 -1.05 6.99 7.09
CA LEU A 41 0.26 6.65 6.55
C LEU A 41 0.81 7.84 5.76
N ARG A 42 2.13 7.90 5.61
CA ARG A 42 2.79 8.86 4.74
C ARG A 42 3.43 8.12 3.58
N ILE A 43 3.35 8.72 2.40
CA ILE A 43 3.94 8.18 1.19
C ILE A 43 4.82 9.22 0.48
N LEU A 44 5.82 8.74 -0.24
CA LEU A 44 6.65 9.54 -1.14
C LEU A 44 7.00 8.68 -2.35
N ARG A 45 6.68 9.14 -3.56
CA ARG A 45 7.04 8.42 -4.79
C ARG A 45 8.54 8.50 -4.99
N LYS A 46 9.16 7.40 -5.39
CA LYS A 46 10.56 7.42 -5.85
C LYS A 46 10.62 7.89 -7.30
N GLU A 47 11.13 9.10 -7.51
CA GLU A 47 11.19 9.76 -8.83
C GLU A 47 11.78 8.88 -9.93
N SER A 48 12.83 8.12 -9.60
CA SER A 48 13.59 7.32 -10.55
C SER A 48 12.80 6.16 -11.18
N TYR A 49 11.66 5.76 -10.60
CA TYR A 49 10.80 4.69 -11.09
C TYR A 49 9.68 5.20 -11.99
N ALA A 50 9.30 4.37 -12.97
CA ALA A 50 8.54 4.78 -14.14
C ALA A 50 7.08 5.15 -13.91
N PHE A 51 6.44 4.68 -12.84
CA PHE A 51 4.99 4.76 -12.72
C PHE A 51 4.52 5.43 -11.44
N ALA A 52 3.34 6.05 -11.54
CA ALA A 52 2.56 6.53 -10.42
C ALA A 52 1.15 5.93 -10.48
N VAL A 53 0.55 5.67 -9.31
CA VAL A 53 -0.79 5.04 -9.20
C VAL A 53 -1.71 5.80 -8.25
N ASP A 54 -3.02 5.55 -8.34
CA ASP A 54 -4.07 6.15 -7.51
C ASP A 54 -4.66 5.18 -6.46
N ARG A 55 -4.05 4.01 -6.26
CA ARG A 55 -4.53 2.99 -5.31
C ARG A 55 -3.44 2.61 -4.32
N ILE A 56 -3.79 2.77 -3.05
CA ILE A 56 -3.16 2.15 -1.90
C ILE A 56 -4.26 1.92 -0.87
N GLY A 57 -4.15 0.84 -0.12
CA GLY A 57 -5.15 0.45 0.85
C GLY A 57 -4.54 -0.32 2.01
N VAL A 58 -5.43 -0.60 2.94
CA VAL A 58 -5.15 -1.23 4.21
C VAL A 58 -6.12 -2.41 4.37
N ALA A 59 -5.56 -3.59 4.55
CA ALA A 59 -6.32 -4.80 4.85
C ALA A 59 -5.94 -5.35 6.23
N LEU A 60 -6.84 -6.14 6.80
CA LEU A 60 -6.62 -6.85 8.05
C LEU A 60 -6.66 -8.35 7.80
N ALA A 61 -5.71 -9.09 8.37
CA ALA A 61 -5.58 -10.54 8.21
C ALA A 61 -5.53 -11.27 9.55
N GLU A 62 -6.03 -12.50 9.55
CA GLU A 62 -5.94 -13.47 10.67
C GLU A 62 -4.85 -14.49 10.32
N GLY A 63 -3.64 -14.27 10.85
CA GLY A 63 -2.47 -14.96 10.33
C GLY A 63 -2.16 -14.55 8.89
N PHE A 64 -0.89 -14.69 8.50
CA PHE A 64 -0.46 -14.43 7.14
C PHE A 64 0.56 -15.47 6.74
N GLU A 65 0.20 -16.29 5.76
CA GLU A 65 1.14 -17.18 5.09
C GLU A 65 1.48 -16.58 3.73
N ASN A 66 2.76 -16.32 3.51
CA ASN A 66 3.24 -15.94 2.19
C ASN A 66 3.13 -17.17 1.27
N ASP A 67 2.05 -17.24 0.49
CA ASP A 67 1.77 -18.35 -0.41
C ASP A 67 2.60 -18.32 -1.72
N ARG A 68 3.58 -17.40 -1.80
CA ARG A 68 4.50 -17.17 -2.93
C ARG A 68 3.78 -16.90 -4.26
N ARG A 69 2.48 -16.62 -4.25
CA ARG A 69 1.76 -16.27 -5.47
C ARG A 69 2.12 -14.85 -5.88
N CYS A 70 2.32 -14.67 -7.18
CA CYS A 70 2.61 -13.37 -7.79
C CYS A 70 1.34 -12.54 -8.08
N GLY A 71 0.19 -12.92 -7.50
CA GLY A 71 -1.14 -12.38 -7.80
C GLY A 71 -1.63 -11.32 -6.82
N LEU A 72 -2.91 -10.96 -6.92
CA LEU A 72 -3.55 -10.05 -5.96
C LEU A 72 -3.67 -10.75 -4.61
N LEU A 73 -3.39 -10.03 -3.53
CA LEU A 73 -3.62 -10.55 -2.21
C LEU A 73 -5.11 -10.42 -1.87
N SER A 74 -5.79 -11.55 -1.72
CA SER A 74 -7.20 -11.58 -1.36
C SER A 74 -7.36 -11.53 0.16
N GLN A 75 -7.29 -10.33 0.73
CA GLN A 75 -7.48 -10.11 2.16
C GLN A 75 -8.67 -9.16 2.41
N PRO A 76 -9.31 -9.23 3.59
CA PRO A 76 -10.39 -8.32 3.95
C PRO A 76 -9.92 -6.85 3.95
N LEU A 77 -10.12 -6.16 2.83
CA LEU A 77 -9.84 -4.73 2.67
C LEU A 77 -10.69 -3.94 3.67
N ARG A 78 -10.07 -3.03 4.40
CA ARG A 78 -10.75 -2.18 5.40
C ARG A 78 -10.80 -0.73 4.96
N TRP A 79 -9.76 -0.27 4.28
CA TRP A 79 -9.69 1.07 3.74
C TRP A 79 -8.90 1.07 2.43
N GLU A 80 -9.25 1.95 1.52
CA GLU A 80 -8.55 2.19 0.27
C GLU A 80 -8.65 3.67 -0.04
N LEU A 81 -7.57 4.23 -0.57
CA LEU A 81 -7.55 5.58 -1.09
C LEU A 81 -8.51 5.69 -2.28
N LYS A 82 -9.46 6.62 -2.18
CA LYS A 82 -10.40 6.94 -3.25
C LYS A 82 -10.42 8.44 -3.47
N ASP A 83 -10.58 8.84 -4.73
CA ASP A 83 -10.82 10.23 -5.14
C ASP A 83 -9.72 11.26 -4.75
N ALA A 84 -8.51 10.79 -4.42
CA ALA A 84 -7.37 11.64 -4.07
C ALA A 84 -6.46 11.98 -5.27
N GLY A 85 -6.76 11.44 -6.45
CA GLY A 85 -5.89 11.52 -7.62
C GLY A 85 -4.72 10.55 -7.56
N VAL A 86 -3.80 10.68 -8.52
CA VAL A 86 -2.59 9.86 -8.61
C VAL A 86 -1.57 10.35 -7.58
N MET A 87 -0.93 9.39 -6.90
CA MET A 87 0.10 9.64 -5.90
C MET A 87 1.44 9.88 -6.61
N ASP A 88 1.72 11.13 -6.97
CA ASP A 88 2.86 11.48 -7.85
C ASP A 88 3.92 12.40 -7.20
N ASP A 89 3.76 12.73 -5.91
CA ASP A 89 4.73 13.60 -5.22
C ASP A 89 6.06 12.87 -4.98
N THR A 90 7.16 13.44 -5.47
CA THR A 90 8.53 12.92 -5.34
C THR A 90 9.41 13.74 -4.41
N GLU A 91 8.94 14.89 -3.94
CA GLU A 91 9.73 15.84 -3.14
C GLU A 91 9.21 15.90 -1.70
N GLU A 92 7.89 15.89 -1.52
CA GLU A 92 7.23 16.08 -0.24
C GLU A 92 6.37 14.86 0.15
N TRP A 93 6.42 14.53 1.43
CA TRP A 93 5.63 13.42 1.96
C TRP A 93 4.15 13.76 1.97
N THR A 94 3.36 12.97 1.25
CA THR A 94 1.91 13.06 1.27
C THR A 94 1.35 12.23 2.41
N THR A 95 0.52 12.84 3.27
CA THR A 95 -0.20 12.11 4.33
C THR A 95 -1.55 11.62 3.79
N LEU A 96 -1.79 10.32 3.89
CA LEU A 96 -3.06 9.68 3.58
C LEU A 96 -3.76 9.28 4.87
N CYS A 97 -5.06 9.54 4.95
CA CYS A 97 -5.87 9.24 6.12
C CYS A 97 -7.20 8.60 5.74
N GLY A 98 -7.73 7.78 6.63
CA GLY A 98 -9.03 7.16 6.48
C GLY A 98 -9.61 6.72 7.82
N SER A 99 -10.84 6.20 7.78
CA SER A 99 -11.41 5.50 8.93
C SER A 99 -12.06 4.22 8.46
N PHE A 100 -11.98 3.17 9.28
CA PHE A 100 -12.66 1.91 9.04
C PHE A 100 -13.21 1.33 10.34
N GLU A 101 -14.21 0.46 10.22
CA GLU A 101 -14.70 -0.33 11.34
C GLU A 101 -13.78 -1.51 11.58
N GLY A 102 -13.47 -1.78 12.85
CA GLY A 102 -12.82 -3.00 13.26
C GLY A 102 -13.59 -4.23 12.77
N GLY A 103 -12.97 -5.39 12.87
CA GLY A 103 -13.67 -6.61 12.49
C GLY A 103 -12.81 -7.85 12.49
N GLY A 104 -13.44 -8.95 12.88
CA GLY A 104 -12.83 -10.28 12.90
C GLY A 104 -11.88 -10.49 14.07
N CYS A 105 -11.00 -11.47 13.91
CA CYS A 105 -9.92 -11.82 14.83
C CYS A 105 -8.55 -11.35 14.32
N ALA A 106 -8.52 -10.39 13.41
CA ALA A 106 -7.29 -9.97 12.74
C ALA A 106 -6.22 -9.53 13.73
N ASP A 107 -5.00 -10.01 13.50
CA ASP A 107 -3.81 -9.77 14.29
C ASP A 107 -2.69 -9.11 13.47
N ARG A 108 -2.92 -8.89 12.17
CA ARG A 108 -1.96 -8.25 11.26
C ARG A 108 -2.61 -7.17 10.41
N LEU A 109 -1.84 -6.13 10.14
CA LEU A 109 -2.13 -5.05 9.21
C LEU A 109 -1.33 -5.26 7.93
N LEU A 110 -1.99 -5.06 6.79
CA LEU A 110 -1.37 -5.10 5.47
C LEU A 110 -1.55 -3.77 4.77
N VAL A 111 -0.48 -3.23 4.19
CA VAL A 111 -0.51 -2.00 3.37
C VAL A 111 -0.03 -2.33 1.97
N GLY A 112 -0.79 -1.94 0.95
CA GLY A 112 -0.44 -2.16 -0.45
C GLY A 112 -1.57 -1.80 -1.40
N ASN A 113 -1.44 -2.15 -2.68
CA ASN A 113 -2.51 -2.00 -3.66
C ASN A 113 -3.29 -3.31 -3.77
N PHE A 114 -4.59 -3.29 -3.46
CA PHE A 114 -5.48 -4.47 -3.54
C PHE A 114 -6.38 -4.44 -4.78
N SER A 115 -6.28 -3.38 -5.57
CA SER A 115 -6.99 -3.19 -6.83
C SER A 115 -6.20 -3.82 -7.98
N SER A 116 -6.90 -4.35 -8.98
CA SER A 116 -6.24 -4.85 -10.19
C SER A 116 -5.67 -3.72 -11.03
N ASP A 117 -4.74 -4.02 -11.93
CA ASP A 117 -4.19 -3.04 -12.88
C ASP A 117 -5.30 -2.33 -13.66
N ALA A 118 -6.35 -3.06 -14.07
CA ALA A 118 -7.48 -2.53 -14.82
C ALA A 118 -8.37 -1.57 -13.99
N SER A 119 -8.29 -1.62 -12.67
CA SER A 119 -9.03 -0.75 -11.75
C SER A 119 -8.17 0.34 -11.09
N THR A 120 -6.88 0.36 -11.44
CA THR A 120 -5.90 1.32 -10.97
C THR A 120 -5.59 2.32 -12.09
N THR A 121 -5.68 3.61 -11.81
CA THR A 121 -5.15 4.63 -12.72
C THR A 121 -3.63 4.59 -12.64
N ILE A 122 -2.98 4.36 -13.77
CA ILE A 122 -1.51 4.24 -13.88
C ILE A 122 -1.02 5.34 -14.82
N ILE A 123 -0.09 6.17 -14.34
CA ILE A 123 0.59 7.21 -15.14
C ILE A 123 2.05 6.80 -15.31
N GLN A 124 2.58 7.01 -16.50
CA GLN A 124 3.98 6.74 -16.84
C GLN A 124 4.78 8.05 -16.94
N HIS A 125 5.98 8.04 -16.37
CA HIS A 125 7.02 9.06 -16.49
C HIS A 125 8.24 8.47 -17.22
N ASP A 126 9.24 9.32 -17.52
CA ASP A 126 10.52 8.88 -18.07
C ASP A 126 11.41 8.35 -16.93
N PRO A 127 11.64 7.02 -16.82
CA PRO A 127 12.39 6.46 -15.71
C PRO A 127 13.90 6.52 -15.94
N SER A 128 14.65 6.55 -14.84
CA SER A 128 16.04 6.09 -14.84
C SER A 128 16.19 4.65 -14.34
N ASP A 129 15.22 4.16 -13.56
CA ASP A 129 15.25 2.86 -12.90
C ASP A 129 14.16 1.92 -13.46
N GLY A 130 13.59 1.06 -12.60
CA GLY A 130 12.71 -0.04 -12.99
C GLY A 130 11.29 0.39 -13.41
N PRO A 131 10.56 -0.51 -14.10
CA PRO A 131 9.20 -0.26 -14.60
C PRO A 131 8.14 -0.50 -13.51
N PHE A 132 8.32 0.11 -12.35
CA PHE A 132 7.44 -0.04 -11.19
C PHE A 132 6.85 1.29 -10.74
N ALA A 133 5.76 1.23 -9.97
CA ALA A 133 5.30 2.37 -9.18
C ALA A 133 5.82 2.21 -7.75
N TYR A 134 7.03 2.74 -7.48
CA TYR A 134 7.75 2.54 -6.23
C TYR A 134 7.55 3.72 -5.26
N TYR A 135 7.20 3.39 -4.02
CA TYR A 135 6.87 4.36 -2.97
C TYR A 135 7.60 4.02 -1.68
N PHE A 136 8.10 5.04 -1.01
CA PHE A 136 8.41 4.93 0.41
C PHE A 136 7.13 5.08 1.23
N VAL A 137 7.03 4.32 2.32
CA VAL A 137 5.93 4.36 3.27
C VAL A 137 6.48 4.56 4.67
N ASP A 138 5.89 5.48 5.43
CA ASP A 138 6.30 5.81 6.80
C ASP A 138 5.11 6.25 7.67
N ASP A 139 5.33 6.40 8.98
CA ASP A 139 4.36 6.89 9.97
C ASP A 139 3.00 6.15 9.94
N VAL A 140 3.02 4.83 9.74
CA VAL A 140 1.81 4.00 9.73
C VAL A 140 1.21 3.91 11.14
N SER A 141 -0.04 4.32 11.28
CA SER A 141 -0.78 4.31 12.55
C SER A 141 -2.26 3.97 12.37
N LEU A 142 -2.85 3.42 13.45
CA LEU A 142 -4.26 3.02 13.61
C LEU A 142 -4.86 3.65 14.86
#